data_AF-A0A9D4DRM7-F1
#
_entry.id   AF-A0A9D4DRM7-F1
#
_cell.length_a   1.000
_cell.length_b   1.000
_cell.length_c   1.000
_cell.angle_alpha   90.00
_cell.angle_beta   90.00
_cell.angle_gamma   90.00
#
_symmetry.space_group_name_H-M   'P 1'
#
loop_
_entity.id
_entity.type
_entity.pdbx_description
1 polymer ?
#
loop_
_entity_poly.entity_id
_entity_poly.type
_entity_poly.pdbx_seq_one_letter_code
_entity_poly.pdbx_strand_id
1 'polypeptide(L)'
;MQIRGKYTFRGQEICAYTFRLLFDTRRCALKSIRQSLNKTGPAPRRHGNTGRKPKHALVFTDVERVVQFICNYAEEFGIPQPAAPRGRDDTASIYLHSGTTKMNIHKLYKESCQEAGVRFVEKSSFQSIWSACIPHIKVASPRDDVCATCEKLRKKLWIRYRKRTN
;
A
#
# COMPACT_ATOMS: atom_id res chain seq x y z
N MET A 1 38.68 -7.94 -20.14
CA MET A 1 39.66 -6.86 -19.91
C MET A 1 39.51 -6.36 -18.47
N GLN A 2 40.49 -6.55 -17.59
CA GLN A 2 40.39 -6.23 -16.17
C GLN A 2 41.06 -4.87 -15.92
N ILE A 3 40.31 -3.83 -15.56
CA ILE A 3 40.88 -2.51 -15.29
C ILE A 3 41.70 -2.62 -13.98
N ARG A 4 43.03 -2.52 -14.11
CA ARG A 4 43.96 -2.34 -12.99
C ARG A 4 44.01 -0.84 -12.64
N GLY A 5 42.92 -0.34 -12.06
CA GLY A 5 42.84 1.05 -11.61
C GLY A 5 43.69 1.27 -10.35
N LYS A 6 44.47 2.35 -10.36
CA LYS A 6 45.12 2.90 -9.16
C LYS A 6 44.10 3.77 -8.41
N TYR A 7 44.17 3.80 -7.08
CA TYR A 7 43.32 4.70 -6.28
C TYR A 7 44.05 6.03 -6.10
N THR A 8 43.35 7.13 -6.32
CA THR A 8 43.93 8.47 -6.19
C THR A 8 43.08 9.35 -5.29
N PHE A 9 43.72 10.17 -4.46
CA PHE A 9 43.06 11.21 -3.67
C PHE A 9 43.84 12.50 -3.83
N ARG A 10 43.18 13.57 -4.30
CA ARG A 10 43.81 14.87 -4.58
C ARG A 10 45.07 14.77 -5.47
N GLY A 11 45.03 13.89 -6.48
CA GLY A 11 46.15 13.68 -7.40
C GLY A 11 47.27 12.77 -6.89
N GLN A 12 47.23 12.33 -5.63
CA GLN A 12 48.21 11.38 -5.09
C GLN A 12 47.70 9.94 -5.13
N GLU A 13 48.58 9.00 -5.49
CA GLU A 13 48.26 7.57 -5.44
C GLU A 13 48.19 7.10 -3.98
N ILE A 14 47.11 6.39 -3.65
CA ILE A 14 46.88 5.85 -2.32
C ILE A 14 46.57 4.36 -2.38
N CYS A 15 46.79 3.66 -1.27
CA CYS A 15 46.45 2.25 -1.19
C CYS A 15 44.93 2.05 -1.03
N ALA A 16 44.44 0.85 -1.35
CA ALA A 16 43.02 0.51 -1.21
C ALA A 16 42.51 0.63 0.24
N TYR A 17 43.38 0.46 1.23
CA TYR A 17 43.01 0.61 2.64
C TYR A 17 42.69 2.07 2.95
N THR A 18 43.59 3.00 2.62
CA THR A 18 43.40 4.45 2.83
C THR A 18 42.18 4.96 2.08
N PHE A 19 41.96 4.50 0.83
CA PHE A 19 40.78 4.87 0.06
C PHE A 19 39.48 4.47 0.79
N ARG A 20 39.41 3.24 1.33
CA ARG A 20 38.24 2.80 2.09
C ARG A 20 37.99 3.62 3.35
N LEU A 21 39.05 4.01 4.05
CA LEU A 21 38.98 4.81 5.27
C LEU A 21 38.48 6.23 4.96
N LEU A 22 39.03 6.86 3.92
CA LEU A 22 38.65 8.21 3.50
C LEU A 22 37.20 8.32 3.03
N PHE A 23 36.70 7.30 2.33
CA PHE A 23 35.36 7.28 1.74
C PHE A 23 34.36 6.39 2.50
N ASP A 24 34.69 6.02 3.75
CA ASP A 24 33.90 5.11 4.61
C ASP A 24 33.25 3.93 3.85
N THR A 25 34.07 3.24 3.05
CA THR A 25 33.58 2.21 2.13
C THR A 25 34.04 0.83 2.58
N ARG A 26 33.08 -0.09 2.78
CA ARG A 26 33.38 -1.48 3.12
C ARG A 26 34.16 -2.19 2.00
N ARG A 27 35.05 -3.13 2.36
CA ARG A 27 35.84 -3.93 1.41
C ARG A 27 34.97 -4.61 0.33
N CYS A 28 33.84 -5.19 0.73
CA CYS A 28 32.90 -5.84 -0.19
C CYS A 28 32.23 -4.85 -1.15
N ALA A 29 31.90 -3.65 -0.67
CA ALA A 29 31.32 -2.60 -1.50
C ALA A 29 32.32 -2.11 -2.56
N LEU A 30 33.57 -1.86 -2.17
CA LEU A 30 34.63 -1.46 -3.11
C LEU A 30 34.90 -2.55 -4.16
N LYS A 31 34.90 -3.83 -3.76
CA LYS A 31 35.02 -4.97 -4.67
C LYS A 31 33.87 -5.00 -5.69
N SER A 32 32.63 -4.79 -5.23
CA SER A 32 31.43 -4.75 -6.08
C SER A 32 31.47 -3.58 -7.07
N ILE A 33 31.86 -2.38 -6.60
CA ILE A 33 32.03 -1.19 -7.46
C ILE A 33 33.05 -1.46 -8.56
N ARG A 34 34.22 -2.02 -8.20
CA ARG A 34 35.26 -2.36 -9.18
C ARG A 34 34.80 -3.39 -10.20
N GLN A 35 34.05 -4.40 -9.77
CA GLN A 35 33.46 -5.39 -10.68
C GLN A 35 32.45 -4.76 -11.63
N SER A 36 31.61 -3.85 -11.15
CA SER A 36 30.65 -3.11 -11.98
C SER A 36 31.37 -2.22 -12.98
N LEU A 37 32.35 -1.43 -12.54
CA LEU A 37 33.16 -0.56 -13.40
C LEU A 37 33.85 -1.35 -14.51
N ASN A 38 34.38 -2.54 -14.20
CA ASN A 38 35.01 -3.41 -15.21
C ASN A 38 34.02 -4.00 -16.22
N LYS A 39 32.75 -4.23 -15.84
CA LYS A 39 31.76 -4.89 -16.69
C LYS A 39 30.96 -3.91 -17.54
N THR A 40 30.50 -2.82 -16.94
CA THR A 40 29.55 -1.86 -17.54
C THR A 40 30.10 -0.44 -17.62
N GLY A 41 31.29 -0.17 -17.09
CA GLY A 41 31.84 1.18 -17.00
C GLY A 41 31.19 2.02 -15.90
N PRO A 42 31.40 3.35 -15.90
CA PRO A 42 30.77 4.28 -14.96
C PRO A 42 29.30 4.49 -15.32
N ALA A 43 28.48 3.49 -15.01
CA ALA A 43 27.02 3.55 -15.17
C ALA A 43 26.33 3.45 -13.79
N PRO A 44 25.15 4.06 -13.62
CA PRO A 44 24.37 3.91 -12.40
C PRO A 44 24.04 2.43 -12.18
N ARG A 45 24.13 1.98 -10.92
CA ARG A 45 23.79 0.59 -10.58
C ARG A 45 22.31 0.35 -10.81
N ARG A 46 21.98 -0.52 -11.76
CA ARG A 46 20.61 -1.05 -11.94
C ARG A 46 20.47 -2.34 -11.14
N HIS A 47 19.36 -2.47 -10.42
CA HIS A 47 19.05 -3.70 -9.70
C HIS A 47 18.71 -4.81 -10.69
N GLY A 48 19.03 -6.07 -10.37
CA GLY A 48 18.75 -7.21 -11.27
C GLY A 48 17.26 -7.40 -11.58
N ASN A 49 16.38 -6.88 -10.71
CA ASN A 49 14.92 -6.90 -10.91
C ASN A 49 14.39 -5.63 -11.58
N THR A 50 15.23 -4.66 -11.94
CA THR A 50 14.79 -3.46 -12.65
C THR A 50 14.17 -3.89 -13.99
N GLY A 51 12.89 -3.57 -14.19
CA GLY A 51 12.11 -3.96 -15.38
C GLY A 51 11.55 -5.38 -15.37
N ARG A 52 11.79 -6.19 -14.33
CA ARG A 52 11.20 -7.53 -14.21
C ARG A 52 9.93 -7.48 -13.38
N LYS A 53 8.81 -7.97 -13.93
CA LYS A 53 7.56 -8.13 -13.20
C LYS A 53 7.72 -9.25 -12.14
N PRO A 54 7.31 -9.03 -10.88
CA PRO A 54 7.36 -10.09 -9.86
C PRO A 54 6.55 -11.31 -10.31
N LYS A 55 7.02 -12.53 -9.97
CA LYS A 55 6.31 -13.79 -10.28
C LYS A 55 4.88 -13.82 -9.75
N HIS A 56 4.65 -13.20 -8.60
CA HIS A 56 3.35 -13.14 -7.92
C HIS A 56 2.60 -11.83 -8.15
N ALA A 57 3.02 -11.04 -9.14
CA ALA A 57 2.32 -9.82 -9.47
C ALA A 57 0.84 -10.13 -9.78
N LEU A 58 -0.03 -9.25 -9.31
CA LEU A 58 -1.47 -9.36 -9.56
C LEU A 58 -1.72 -9.23 -11.06
N VAL A 59 -2.61 -10.09 -11.56
CA VAL A 59 -3.19 -9.96 -12.90
C VAL A 59 -4.53 -9.24 -12.80
N PHE A 60 -5.02 -8.71 -13.92
CA PHE A 60 -6.28 -7.98 -13.96
C PHE A 60 -7.45 -8.83 -13.42
N THR A 61 -7.48 -10.12 -13.76
CA THR A 61 -8.50 -11.07 -13.31
C THR A 61 -8.50 -11.28 -11.79
N ASP A 62 -7.34 -11.11 -11.12
CA ASP A 62 -7.28 -11.14 -9.65
C ASP A 62 -7.95 -9.90 -9.05
N VAL A 63 -7.76 -8.73 -9.66
CA VAL A 63 -8.34 -7.46 -9.24
C VAL A 63 -9.86 -7.48 -9.46
N GLU A 64 -10.28 -7.88 -10.66
CA GLU A 64 -11.69 -7.98 -11.04
C GLU A 64 -12.46 -8.89 -10.08
N ARG A 65 -11.93 -10.07 -9.76
CA ARG A 65 -12.56 -11.00 -8.82
C ARG A 65 -12.73 -10.42 -7.43
N VAL A 66 -11.71 -9.71 -6.93
CA VAL A 66 -11.80 -9.03 -5.62
C VAL A 66 -12.89 -7.95 -5.65
N VAL A 67 -12.94 -7.14 -6.70
CA VAL A 67 -13.96 -6.08 -6.85
C VAL A 67 -15.35 -6.70 -6.91
N GLN A 68 -15.56 -7.68 -7.77
CA GLN A 68 -16.84 -8.39 -7.91
C GLN A 68 -17.29 -9.00 -6.58
N PHE A 69 -16.39 -9.69 -5.86
CA PHE A 69 -16.71 -10.27 -4.57
C PHE A 69 -17.19 -9.21 -3.56
N ILE A 70 -16.49 -8.07 -3.46
CA ILE A 70 -16.85 -7.02 -2.50
C ILE A 70 -18.15 -6.32 -2.92
N CYS A 71 -18.37 -6.10 -4.22
CA CYS A 71 -19.63 -5.54 -4.72
C CYS A 71 -20.81 -6.46 -4.37
N ASN A 72 -20.73 -7.75 -4.66
CA ASN A 72 -21.77 -8.72 -4.33
C ASN A 72 -22.02 -8.76 -2.80
N TYR A 73 -20.95 -8.75 -2.00
CA TYR A 73 -21.06 -8.69 -0.54
C TYR A 73 -21.75 -7.40 -0.06
N ALA A 74 -21.47 -6.27 -0.70
CA ALA A 74 -22.10 -4.99 -0.37
C ALA A 74 -23.55 -4.89 -0.87
N GLU A 75 -23.91 -5.56 -1.95
CA GLU A 75 -25.30 -5.66 -2.40
C GLU A 75 -26.15 -6.46 -1.41
N GLU A 76 -25.60 -7.51 -0.81
CA GLU A 76 -26.30 -8.36 0.16
C GLU A 76 -26.34 -7.75 1.58
N PHE A 77 -25.23 -7.21 2.07
CA PHE A 77 -25.08 -6.77 3.46
C PHE A 77 -24.87 -5.27 3.65
N GLY A 78 -24.72 -4.52 2.56
CA GLY A 78 -24.47 -3.10 2.60
C GLY A 78 -25.75 -2.29 2.77
N ILE A 79 -25.65 -1.24 3.57
CA ILE A 79 -26.71 -0.25 3.73
C ILE A 79 -26.26 1.02 3.02
N PRO A 80 -26.95 1.47 1.95
CA PRO A 80 -26.62 2.71 1.29
C PRO A 80 -26.83 3.87 2.27
N GLN A 81 -25.95 4.88 2.21
CA GLN A 81 -26.11 6.05 3.05
C GLN A 81 -27.47 6.71 2.79
N PRO A 82 -28.34 6.91 3.80
CA PRO A 82 -29.70 7.42 3.60
C PRO A 82 -29.77 8.90 3.21
N ALA A 83 -28.64 9.60 3.18
CA ALA A 83 -28.53 11.01 2.80
C ALA A 83 -27.50 11.19 1.69
N ALA A 84 -27.67 12.26 0.89
CA ALA A 84 -26.75 12.66 -0.16
C ALA A 84 -25.28 12.66 0.32
N PRO A 85 -24.31 12.41 -0.58
CA PRO A 85 -22.90 12.38 -0.23
C PRO A 85 -22.51 13.59 0.63
N ARG A 86 -21.79 13.35 1.73
CA ARG A 86 -21.40 14.43 2.64
C ARG A 86 -20.19 15.16 2.03
N GLY A 87 -20.36 16.40 1.60
CA GLY A 87 -19.24 17.25 1.18
C GLY A 87 -18.81 17.05 -0.27
N ARG A 88 -17.54 16.67 -0.50
CA ARG A 88 -16.89 16.60 -1.83
C ARG A 88 -16.95 15.20 -2.48
N ASP A 89 -17.69 14.28 -1.89
CA ASP A 89 -17.79 12.92 -2.41
C ASP A 89 -18.82 12.89 -3.55
N ASP A 90 -18.43 12.49 -4.76
CA ASP A 90 -19.35 12.42 -5.91
C ASP A 90 -20.30 11.20 -5.83
N THR A 91 -19.91 10.16 -5.09
CA THR A 91 -20.66 8.89 -4.97
C THR A 91 -21.13 8.64 -3.54
N ALA A 92 -22.40 8.24 -3.40
CA ALA A 92 -22.95 7.84 -2.10
C ALA A 92 -22.19 6.63 -1.55
N SER A 93 -21.80 6.70 -0.27
CA SER A 93 -21.11 5.58 0.38
C SER A 93 -22.10 4.45 0.70
N ILE A 94 -21.64 3.21 0.53
CA ILE A 94 -22.33 2.00 0.99
C ILE A 94 -21.62 1.52 2.25
N TYR A 95 -22.38 1.35 3.33
CA TYR A 95 -21.84 0.99 4.63
C TYR A 95 -22.13 -0.46 4.97
N LEU A 96 -21.08 -1.25 5.14
CA LEU A 96 -21.12 -2.59 5.70
C LEU A 96 -21.23 -2.51 7.23
N HIS A 97 -21.82 -3.53 7.84
CA HIS A 97 -22.07 -3.55 9.29
C HIS A 97 -20.79 -3.38 10.12
N SER A 98 -20.86 -2.60 11.21
CA SER A 98 -19.70 -2.27 12.07
C SER A 98 -19.10 -3.47 12.80
N GLY A 99 -19.88 -4.53 13.01
CA GLY A 99 -19.40 -5.81 13.53
C GLY A 99 -18.56 -6.63 12.54
N THR A 100 -18.62 -6.29 11.24
CA THR A 100 -17.77 -6.92 10.21
C THR A 100 -16.46 -6.17 10.08
N THR A 101 -15.37 -6.88 9.81
CA THR A 101 -14.07 -6.26 9.53
C THR A 101 -13.60 -6.64 8.14
N LYS A 102 -12.74 -5.81 7.53
CA LYS A 102 -12.07 -6.15 6.26
C LYS A 102 -11.35 -7.50 6.32
N MET A 103 -10.93 -7.94 7.52
CA MET A 103 -10.33 -9.25 7.72
C MET A 103 -11.36 -10.39 7.64
N ASN A 104 -12.53 -10.22 8.25
CA ASN A 104 -13.59 -11.24 8.19
C ASN A 104 -14.06 -11.42 6.75
N ILE A 105 -14.26 -10.31 6.03
CA ILE A 105 -14.65 -10.33 4.61
C ILE A 105 -13.55 -10.98 3.75
N HIS A 106 -12.28 -10.71 4.04
CA HIS A 106 -11.17 -11.38 3.35
C HIS A 106 -11.13 -12.89 3.60
N LYS A 107 -11.51 -13.36 4.80
CA LYS A 107 -11.63 -14.80 5.07
C LYS A 107 -12.71 -15.45 4.21
N LEU A 108 -13.90 -14.85 4.13
CA LEU A 108 -14.99 -15.31 3.27
C LEU A 108 -14.58 -15.33 1.79
N TYR A 109 -13.88 -14.29 1.33
CA TYR A 109 -13.31 -14.25 -0.03
C TYR A 109 -12.31 -15.39 -0.28
N LYS A 110 -11.46 -15.67 0.71
CA LYS A 110 -10.46 -16.73 0.59
C LYS A 110 -11.12 -18.10 0.52
N GLU A 111 -12.11 -18.35 1.38
CA GLU A 111 -12.91 -19.57 1.40
C GLU A 111 -13.62 -19.78 0.06
N SER A 112 -14.31 -18.76 -0.47
CA SER A 112 -14.99 -18.85 -1.77
C SER A 112 -14.03 -19.12 -2.94
N CYS A 113 -12.83 -18.52 -2.92
CA CYS A 113 -11.80 -18.81 -3.92
C CYS A 113 -11.26 -20.24 -3.81
N GLN A 114 -11.09 -20.76 -2.59
CA GLN A 114 -10.63 -22.13 -2.35
C GLN A 114 -11.66 -23.15 -2.84
N GLU A 115 -12.94 -22.91 -2.57
CA GLU A 115 -14.05 -23.74 -3.06
C GLU A 115 -14.14 -23.74 -4.58
N ALA A 116 -13.96 -22.58 -5.22
CA ALA A 116 -13.95 -22.45 -6.67
C ALA A 116 -12.64 -22.95 -7.32
N GLY A 117 -11.63 -23.36 -6.53
CA GLY A 117 -10.33 -23.81 -7.04
C GLY A 117 -9.52 -22.71 -7.74
N VAL A 118 -9.80 -21.44 -7.45
CA VAL A 118 -9.13 -20.29 -8.08
C VAL A 118 -8.07 -19.67 -7.17
N ARG A 119 -7.09 -19.01 -7.77
CA ARG A 119 -6.08 -18.23 -7.03
C ARG A 119 -6.76 -17.10 -6.25
N PHE A 120 -6.50 -17.04 -4.95
CA PHE A 120 -6.91 -15.93 -4.10
C PHE A 120 -5.81 -14.87 -3.94
N VAL A 121 -6.23 -13.68 -3.58
CA VAL A 121 -5.37 -12.52 -3.27
C VAL A 121 -5.16 -12.42 -1.76
N GLU A 122 -3.93 -12.18 -1.33
CA GLU A 122 -3.59 -12.01 0.09
C GLU A 122 -4.15 -10.73 0.69
N LYS A 123 -4.33 -10.73 2.02
CA LYS A 123 -5.06 -9.68 2.77
C LYS A 123 -4.62 -8.26 2.45
N SER A 124 -3.31 -8.01 2.41
CA SER A 124 -2.78 -6.66 2.15
C SER A 124 -3.15 -6.17 0.75
N SER A 125 -2.99 -7.02 -0.26
CA SER A 125 -3.34 -6.72 -1.64
C SER A 125 -4.86 -6.56 -1.81
N PHE A 126 -5.65 -7.41 -1.17
CA PHE A 126 -7.11 -7.30 -1.14
C PHE A 126 -7.56 -5.93 -0.59
N GLN A 127 -6.98 -5.49 0.52
CA GLN A 127 -7.30 -4.18 1.11
C GLN A 127 -6.85 -3.00 0.26
N SER A 128 -5.71 -3.13 -0.44
CA SER A 128 -5.22 -2.13 -1.39
C SER A 128 -6.15 -2.03 -2.61
N ILE A 129 -6.57 -3.16 -3.18
CA ILE A 129 -7.53 -3.19 -4.30
C ILE A 129 -8.85 -2.53 -3.88
N TRP A 130 -9.39 -2.90 -2.72
CA TRP A 130 -10.62 -2.30 -2.20
C TRP A 130 -10.50 -0.78 -2.13
N SER A 131 -9.44 -0.28 -1.48
CA SER A 131 -9.27 1.16 -1.27
C SER A 131 -9.05 1.92 -2.59
N ALA A 132 -8.47 1.29 -3.61
CA ALA A 132 -8.19 1.91 -4.89
C ALA A 132 -9.38 1.87 -5.86
N CYS A 133 -10.09 0.74 -5.94
CA CYS A 133 -11.11 0.50 -6.96
C CYS A 133 -12.53 0.83 -6.50
N ILE A 134 -12.83 0.62 -5.21
CA ILE A 134 -14.18 0.76 -4.66
C ILE A 134 -14.16 1.46 -3.29
N PRO A 135 -13.62 2.69 -3.21
CA PRO A 135 -13.50 3.43 -1.94
C PRO A 135 -14.85 3.85 -1.35
N HIS A 136 -15.93 3.83 -2.13
CA HIS A 136 -17.28 4.17 -1.69
C HIS A 136 -17.92 3.06 -0.83
N ILE A 137 -17.43 1.82 -0.90
CA ILE A 137 -17.86 0.72 -0.03
C ILE A 137 -16.98 0.72 1.22
N LYS A 138 -17.57 0.93 2.40
CA LYS A 138 -16.83 1.11 3.66
C LYS A 138 -17.43 0.25 4.77
N VAL A 139 -16.59 -0.22 5.67
CA VAL A 139 -17.07 -0.78 6.95
C VAL A 139 -17.47 0.39 7.84
N ALA A 140 -18.71 0.37 8.36
CA ALA A 140 -19.22 1.42 9.22
C ALA A 140 -18.39 1.55 10.50
N SER A 141 -17.98 2.78 10.81
CA SER A 141 -17.50 3.13 12.15
C SER A 141 -18.66 3.63 13.03
N PRO A 142 -18.50 3.71 14.36
CA PRO A 142 -19.47 4.35 15.26
C PRO A 142 -19.69 5.86 15.02
N ARG A 143 -19.07 6.44 13.98
CA ARG A 143 -19.35 7.81 13.54
C ARG A 143 -20.23 7.82 12.28
N ASP A 144 -20.26 6.71 11.54
CA ASP A 144 -21.03 6.57 10.31
C ASP A 144 -22.49 6.17 10.57
N ASP A 145 -22.81 5.67 11.77
CA ASP A 145 -24.18 5.37 12.24
C ASP A 145 -24.99 6.62 12.65
N VAL A 146 -24.40 7.81 12.52
CA VAL A 146 -24.98 9.05 13.05
C VAL A 146 -25.89 9.70 11.99
N CYS A 147 -27.20 9.57 12.18
CA CYS A 147 -28.20 10.28 11.37
C CYS A 147 -28.06 11.81 11.50
N ALA A 148 -28.67 12.57 10.58
CA ALA A 148 -28.56 14.03 10.58
C ALA A 148 -29.00 14.67 11.91
N THR A 149 -30.00 14.09 12.59
CA THR A 149 -30.46 14.53 13.91
C THR A 149 -29.40 14.29 14.99
N CYS A 150 -28.84 13.07 15.04
CA CYS A 150 -27.78 12.72 15.98
C CYS A 150 -26.52 13.56 15.74
N GLU A 151 -26.22 13.92 14.50
CA GLU A 151 -25.08 14.78 14.15
C GLU A 151 -25.29 16.22 14.67
N LYS A 152 -26.49 16.77 14.51
CA LYS A 152 -26.87 18.07 15.08
C LYS A 152 -26.76 18.07 16.61
N LEU A 153 -27.22 17.00 17.26
CA LEU A 153 -27.14 16.85 18.71
C LEU A 153 -25.68 16.75 19.19
N ARG A 154 -24.86 15.95 18.50
CA ARG A 154 -23.42 15.81 18.79
C ARG A 154 -22.68 17.14 18.70
N LYS A 155 -22.96 17.95 17.66
CA LYS A 155 -22.40 19.31 17.50
C LYS A 155 -22.81 20.24 18.65
N LYS A 156 -24.08 20.22 19.05
CA LYS A 156 -24.58 21.01 20.19
C LYS A 156 -23.89 20.63 21.50
N LEU A 157 -23.74 19.33 21.77
CA LEU A 157 -23.04 18.82 22.96
C LEU A 157 -21.56 19.25 22.96
N TRP A 158 -20.88 19.17 21.81
CA TRP A 158 -19.49 19.56 21.70
C TRP A 158 -19.25 21.07 21.95
N ILE A 159 -20.11 21.93 21.41
CA ILE A 159 -20.08 23.38 21.68
C ILE A 159 -20.29 23.64 23.18
N ARG A 160 -21.23 22.94 23.81
CA ARG A 160 -21.51 23.09 25.24
C ARG A 160 -20.33 22.65 26.12
N TYR A 161 -19.67 21.55 25.76
CA TYR A 161 -18.47 21.09 26.47
C TYR A 161 -17.33 22.12 26.37
N ARG A 162 -17.05 22.62 25.16
CA ARG A 162 -15.98 23.62 24.92
C ARG A 162 -16.20 24.95 25.64
N LYS A 163 -17.46 25.36 25.83
CA LYS A 163 -17.82 26.56 26.61
C LYS A 163 -17.73 26.38 28.13
N ARG A 164 -17.63 25.14 28.63
CA ARG A 164 -17.58 24.83 30.07
C ARG A 164 -16.14 24.66 30.57
N THR A 165 -15.20 24.46 29.67
CA THR A 165 -13.76 24.27 29.93
C THR A 165 -12.93 25.55 29.72
N ASN A 166 -13.59 26.69 29.53
CA ASN A 166 -13.02 28.02 29.32
C ASN A 166 -13.76 28.98 30.26
#